data_AF-A0A0T6BEA2-F1
#
_entry.id   AF-A0A0T6BEA2-F1
#
_cell.length_a   1.000
_cell.length_b   1.000
_cell.length_c   1.000
_cell.angle_alpha   90.00
_cell.angle_beta   90.00
_cell.angle_gamma   90.00
#
_symmetry.space_group_name_H-M   'P 1'
#
loop_
_entity.id
_entity.type
_entity.pdbx_description
1 polymer ?
#
loop_
_entity_poly.entity_id
_entity_poly.type
_entity_poly.pdbx_seq_one_letter_code
_entity_poly.pdbx_strand_id
1 'polypeptide(L)'
;MARDAGKDGLFREFCRLLADITNESSYLKKTDIVAKLFTHGTDEIEFRGDIKLWCRLLLPGVVKRTYNLQSKQLVKLFSKIFGTNHADMLEHLGGGDVSETIQHFFTLSKICKPANKSLLTLDIVDDFLEELAKLTKEEERIQHFKKIVSQCTPNDLKIIIRLIKGDLKMNAGAKHILDGIHFDAYQVFQSSRDIDAVIDKCIGQTGSFHVILFCFVFAWAT
;
A
#
# COMPACT_ATOMS: atom_id res chain seq x y z
N MET A 1 8.41 -9.91 22.66
CA MET A 1 7.43 -8.86 22.95
C MET A 1 7.21 -8.10 21.66
N ALA A 2 5.99 -8.10 21.11
CA ALA A 2 5.69 -7.28 19.94
C ALA A 2 5.86 -5.81 20.35
N ARG A 3 6.73 -5.07 19.64
CA ARG A 3 6.81 -3.62 19.82
C ARG A 3 5.45 -3.04 19.43
N ASP A 4 4.94 -2.11 20.21
CA ASP A 4 3.75 -1.34 19.81
C ASP A 4 4.12 -0.53 18.56
N ALA A 5 3.56 -0.92 17.41
CA ALA A 5 3.78 -0.25 16.14
C ALA A 5 3.22 1.18 16.11
N GLY A 6 2.41 1.56 17.12
CA GLY A 6 1.83 2.89 17.24
C GLY A 6 1.11 3.30 15.95
N LYS A 7 1.40 4.50 15.46
CA LYS A 7 0.81 5.01 14.22
C LYS A 7 1.42 4.40 12.96
N ASP A 8 2.64 3.84 13.01
CA ASP A 8 3.29 3.20 11.87
C ASP A 8 2.59 1.90 11.45
N GLY A 9 1.75 1.33 12.31
CA GLY A 9 0.87 0.20 11.99
C GLY A 9 -0.45 0.59 11.32
N LEU A 10 -0.77 1.88 11.16
CA LEU A 10 -2.05 2.35 10.63
C LEU A 10 -2.03 2.47 9.11
N PHE A 11 -3.07 1.97 8.45
CA PHE A 11 -3.24 2.07 7.01
C PHE A 11 -3.40 3.51 6.52
N ARG A 12 -3.90 4.40 7.38
CA ARG A 12 -3.94 5.84 7.10
C ARG A 12 -2.56 6.42 6.81
N GLU A 13 -1.55 6.02 7.58
CA GLU A 13 -0.19 6.53 7.43
C GLU A 13 0.48 5.96 6.19
N PHE A 14 0.16 4.72 5.83
CA PHE A 14 0.51 4.16 4.52
C PHE A 14 -0.12 4.93 3.36
N CYS A 15 -1.40 5.24 3.44
CA CYS A 15 -2.07 6.08 2.45
C CYS A 15 -1.45 7.48 2.35
N ARG A 16 -1.02 8.06 3.47
CA ARG A 16 -0.30 9.35 3.51
C ARG A 16 1.02 9.26 2.75
N LEU A 17 1.85 8.25 3.04
CA LEU A 17 3.10 8.02 2.32
C LEU A 17 2.85 7.90 0.81
N LEU A 18 1.84 7.13 0.39
CA LEU A 18 1.51 6.99 -1.03
C LEU A 18 1.13 8.32 -1.67
N ALA A 19 0.38 9.17 -0.97
CA ALA A 19 0.03 10.50 -1.47
C ALA A 19 1.28 11.37 -1.62
N ASP A 20 2.17 11.37 -0.62
CA ASP A 20 3.43 12.14 -0.66
C ASP A 20 4.32 11.69 -1.82
N ILE A 21 4.50 10.38 -2.01
CA ILE A 21 5.26 9.83 -3.15
C ILE A 21 4.58 10.19 -4.47
N THR A 22 3.27 10.04 -4.58
CA THR A 22 2.54 10.29 -5.84
C THR A 22 2.63 11.76 -6.28
N ASN A 23 2.56 12.68 -5.32
CA ASN A 23 2.60 14.12 -5.57
C ASN A 23 4.02 14.66 -5.83
N GLU A 24 5.06 13.87 -5.55
CA GLU A 24 6.44 14.22 -5.87
C GLU A 24 6.80 13.81 -7.31
N SER A 25 7.46 14.72 -8.03
CA SER A 25 7.89 14.54 -9.41
C SER A 25 9.32 13.98 -9.53
N SER A 26 10.18 14.30 -8.56
CA SER A 26 11.58 13.86 -8.54
C SER A 26 11.73 12.46 -7.95
N TYR A 27 12.33 11.55 -8.71
CA TYR A 27 12.65 10.20 -8.22
C TYR A 27 13.55 10.20 -6.99
N LEU A 28 14.51 11.13 -6.92
CA LEU A 28 15.38 11.27 -5.75
C LEU A 28 14.57 11.65 -4.51
N LYS A 29 13.68 12.64 -4.63
CA LYS A 29 12.84 13.07 -3.50
C LYS A 29 11.82 12.01 -3.09
N LYS A 30 11.32 11.20 -4.03
CA LYS A 30 10.49 10.02 -3.69
C LYS A 30 11.26 9.04 -2.79
N THR A 31 12.53 8.78 -3.10
CA THR A 31 13.41 7.98 -2.25
C THR A 31 13.59 8.63 -0.87
N ASP A 32 13.82 9.94 -0.82
CA ASP A 32 13.98 10.68 0.46
C ASP A 32 12.72 10.64 1.33
N ILE A 33 11.52 10.72 0.73
CA ILE A 33 10.24 10.57 1.42
C ILE A 33 10.14 9.21 2.09
N VAL A 34 10.52 8.14 1.38
CA VAL A 34 10.55 6.77 1.90
C VAL A 34 11.59 6.65 3.03
N ALA A 35 12.79 7.19 2.84
CA ALA A 35 13.85 7.18 3.84
C ALA A 35 13.48 7.92 5.12
N LYS A 36 12.81 9.07 5.00
CA LYS A 36 12.32 9.83 6.16
C LYS A 36 11.40 8.96 7.02
N LEU A 37 10.45 8.24 6.41
CA LEU A 37 9.53 7.37 7.13
C LEU A 37 10.27 6.21 7.81
N PHE A 38 11.11 5.46 7.10
CA PHE A 38 11.76 4.27 7.69
C PHE A 38 12.87 4.60 8.69
N THR A 39 13.37 5.84 8.69
CA THR A 39 14.32 6.32 9.71
C THR A 39 13.59 6.82 10.95
N HIS A 40 12.61 7.71 10.76
CA HIS A 40 12.04 8.50 11.86
C HIS A 40 10.60 8.11 12.22
N GLY A 41 10.00 7.15 11.54
CA GLY A 41 8.60 6.81 11.76
C GLY A 41 7.65 7.97 11.46
N THR A 42 6.39 7.77 11.84
CA THR A 42 5.34 8.79 11.72
C THR A 42 5.39 9.84 12.83
N ASP A 43 6.14 9.59 13.91
CA ASP A 43 6.35 10.50 15.03
C ASP A 43 7.61 11.37 14.90
N GLU A 44 8.35 11.20 13.80
CA GLU A 44 9.63 11.88 13.52
C GLU A 44 10.76 11.55 14.52
N ILE A 45 10.63 10.45 15.27
CA ILE A 45 11.64 9.96 16.21
C ILE A 45 12.26 8.67 15.68
N GLU A 46 11.46 7.60 15.57
CA GLU A 46 11.94 6.30 15.10
C GLU A 46 10.82 5.49 14.46
N PHE A 47 11.15 4.71 13.44
CA PHE A 47 10.18 3.79 12.85
C PHE A 47 9.96 2.56 13.74
N ARG A 48 8.69 2.28 14.05
CA ARG A 48 8.26 1.18 14.94
C ARG A 48 7.37 0.14 14.25
N GLY A 49 7.00 0.37 12.99
CA GLY A 49 6.18 -0.55 12.22
C GLY A 49 6.93 -1.80 11.76
N ASP A 50 6.22 -2.68 11.05
CA ASP A 50 6.81 -3.84 10.38
C ASP A 50 7.30 -3.45 8.97
N ILE A 51 8.62 -3.34 8.80
CA ILE A 51 9.23 -2.94 7.52
C ILE A 51 8.89 -3.95 6.41
N LYS A 52 8.83 -5.26 6.70
CA LYS A 52 8.52 -6.28 5.69
C LYS A 52 7.09 -6.13 5.20
N LEU A 53 6.15 -5.91 6.12
CA LEU A 53 4.76 -5.64 5.79
C LEU A 53 4.60 -4.37 4.94
N TRP A 54 5.26 -3.27 5.33
CA TRP A 54 5.27 -2.04 4.53
C TRP A 54 5.82 -2.28 3.12
N CYS A 55 6.96 -2.97 2.99
CA CYS A 55 7.56 -3.26 1.68
C CYS A 55 6.65 -4.11 0.79
N ARG A 56 6.03 -5.14 1.38
CA ARG A 56 5.07 -6.02 0.69
C ARG A 56 3.91 -5.24 0.12
N LEU A 57 3.34 -4.31 0.89
CA LEU A 57 2.23 -3.47 0.46
C LEU A 57 2.67 -2.35 -0.50
N LEU A 58 3.87 -1.79 -0.35
CA LEU A 58 4.42 -0.76 -1.26
C LEU A 58 4.80 -1.31 -2.63
N LEU A 59 5.08 -2.62 -2.73
CA LEU A 59 5.55 -3.26 -3.95
C LEU A 59 4.62 -4.40 -4.39
N PRO A 60 3.31 -4.16 -4.59
CA PRO A 60 2.34 -5.22 -4.90
C PRO A 60 2.57 -5.82 -6.31
N GLY A 61 3.25 -5.09 -7.19
CA GLY A 61 3.69 -5.59 -8.50
C GLY A 61 4.94 -6.49 -8.42
N VAL A 62 5.65 -6.50 -7.29
CA VAL A 62 6.81 -7.35 -7.01
C VAL A 62 6.40 -8.55 -6.16
N VAL A 63 5.78 -8.30 -5.01
CA VAL A 63 5.23 -9.35 -4.14
C VAL A 63 3.80 -9.63 -4.57
N LYS A 64 3.68 -10.43 -5.63
CA LYS A 64 2.40 -10.63 -6.31
C LYS A 64 1.51 -11.61 -5.54
N ARG A 65 0.26 -11.20 -5.34
CA ARG A 65 -0.86 -12.08 -5.02
C ARG A 65 -1.79 -12.19 -6.24
N THR A 66 -2.25 -13.39 -6.54
CA THR A 66 -3.13 -13.63 -7.70
C THR A 66 -4.58 -13.62 -7.27
N TYR A 67 -5.30 -12.54 -7.60
CA TYR A 67 -6.72 -12.38 -7.24
C TYR A 67 -7.70 -12.87 -8.30
N ASN A 68 -7.27 -13.00 -9.56
CA ASN A 68 -8.17 -13.27 -10.69
C ASN A 68 -9.40 -12.32 -10.72
N LEU A 69 -9.13 -11.02 -10.55
CA LEU A 69 -10.12 -9.94 -10.51
C LEU A 69 -9.79 -8.87 -11.56
N GLN A 70 -10.53 -8.88 -12.66
CA GLN A 70 -10.47 -7.88 -13.72
C GLN A 70 -11.30 -6.64 -13.36
N SER A 71 -11.03 -5.49 -13.98
CA SER A 71 -11.71 -4.23 -13.68
C SER A 71 -13.24 -4.32 -13.80
N LYS A 72 -13.74 -4.97 -14.87
CA LYS A 72 -15.19 -5.20 -15.07
C LYS A 72 -15.78 -6.13 -14.01
N GLN A 73 -15.03 -7.12 -13.53
CA GLN A 73 -15.47 -8.01 -12.46
C GLN A 73 -15.57 -7.25 -11.13
N LEU A 74 -14.57 -6.42 -10.81
CA LEU A 74 -14.61 -5.55 -9.64
C LEU A 74 -15.83 -4.62 -9.68
N VAL A 75 -16.08 -3.95 -10.82
CA VAL A 75 -17.29 -3.14 -11.01
C VAL A 75 -18.58 -3.93 -10.78
N LYS A 76 -18.68 -5.16 -11.30
CA LYS A 76 -19.82 -6.05 -11.05
C LYS A 76 -19.99 -6.34 -9.55
N LEU A 77 -18.93 -6.71 -8.83
CA LEU A 77 -18.98 -6.97 -7.39
C LEU A 77 -19.46 -5.72 -6.62
N PHE A 78 -18.85 -4.57 -6.90
CA PHE A 78 -19.11 -3.34 -6.17
C PHE A 78 -20.46 -2.70 -6.49
N SER A 79 -21.01 -2.89 -7.70
CA SER A 79 -22.40 -2.51 -8.00
C SER A 79 -23.39 -3.18 -7.05
N LYS A 80 -23.16 -4.47 -6.73
CA LYS A 80 -23.95 -5.24 -5.77
C LYS A 80 -23.70 -4.82 -4.32
N ILE A 81 -22.45 -4.53 -3.95
CA ILE A 81 -22.09 -4.11 -2.60
C ILE A 81 -22.69 -2.74 -2.27
N PHE A 82 -22.64 -1.80 -3.22
CA PHE A 82 -23.13 -0.43 -3.03
C PHE A 82 -24.62 -0.26 -3.33
N GLY A 83 -25.23 -1.23 -4.03
CA GLY A 83 -26.58 -1.08 -4.55
C GLY A 83 -26.68 0.04 -5.59
N THR A 84 -25.66 0.16 -6.44
CA THR A 84 -25.58 1.18 -7.50
C THR A 84 -25.78 0.53 -8.87
N ASN A 85 -26.14 1.34 -9.87
CA ASN A 85 -26.39 0.83 -11.21
C ASN A 85 -25.07 0.38 -11.85
N HIS A 86 -25.04 -0.88 -12.30
CA HIS A 86 -23.87 -1.49 -12.92
C HIS A 86 -23.47 -0.81 -14.25
N ALA A 87 -24.44 -0.34 -15.05
CA ALA A 87 -24.17 0.33 -16.32
C ALA A 87 -23.46 1.67 -16.10
N ASP A 88 -23.94 2.48 -15.16
CA ASP A 88 -23.33 3.77 -14.79
C ASP A 88 -21.89 3.58 -14.31
N MET A 89 -21.62 2.53 -13.52
CA MET A 89 -20.27 2.20 -13.10
C MET A 89 -19.37 1.78 -14.27
N LEU A 90 -19.89 1.05 -15.25
CA LEU A 90 -19.14 0.65 -16.44
C LEU A 90 -18.84 1.85 -17.36
N GLU A 91 -19.77 2.79 -17.46
CA GLU A 91 -19.58 4.05 -18.18
C GLU A 91 -18.45 4.87 -17.54
N HIS A 92 -18.51 5.07 -16.22
CA HIS A 92 -17.45 5.77 -15.48
C HIS A 92 -16.09 5.06 -15.59
N LEU A 93 -16.08 3.71 -15.60
CA LEU A 93 -14.85 2.93 -15.80
C LEU A 93 -14.16 3.24 -17.14
N GLY A 94 -14.85 3.81 -18.13
CA GLY A 94 -14.27 4.29 -19.38
C GLY A 94 -13.03 5.17 -19.19
N GLY A 95 -12.91 5.87 -18.06
CA GLY A 95 -11.71 6.64 -17.66
C GLY A 95 -10.47 5.80 -17.28
N GLY A 96 -10.57 4.47 -17.23
CA GLY A 96 -9.44 3.54 -17.14
C GLY A 96 -8.97 3.17 -15.73
N ASP A 97 -9.35 3.91 -14.69
CA ASP A 97 -9.02 3.58 -13.28
C ASP A 97 -10.23 3.01 -12.52
N VAL A 98 -10.21 1.70 -12.29
CA VAL A 98 -11.25 1.01 -11.51
C VAL A 98 -11.24 1.43 -10.04
N SER A 99 -10.09 1.83 -9.49
CA SER A 99 -10.01 2.31 -8.10
C SER A 99 -10.73 3.65 -7.93
N GLU A 100 -10.68 4.52 -8.94
CA GLU A 100 -11.39 5.80 -8.95
C GLU A 100 -12.89 5.60 -9.19
N THR A 101 -13.24 4.67 -10.07
CA THR A 101 -14.64 4.28 -10.28
C THR A 101 -15.26 3.75 -8.99
N ILE A 102 -14.61 2.81 -8.31
CA ILE A 102 -15.13 2.26 -7.05
C ILE A 102 -15.19 3.34 -5.97
N GLN A 103 -14.18 4.19 -5.85
CA GLN A 103 -14.19 5.30 -4.90
C GLN A 103 -15.37 6.25 -5.15
N HIS A 104 -15.61 6.65 -6.40
CA HIS A 104 -16.70 7.54 -6.77
C HIS A 104 -18.05 6.96 -6.33
N PHE A 105 -18.38 5.73 -6.76
CA PHE A 105 -19.66 5.10 -6.42
C PHE A 105 -19.79 4.71 -4.95
N PHE A 106 -18.67 4.52 -4.24
CA PHE A 106 -18.71 4.32 -2.79
C PHE A 106 -19.26 5.55 -2.06
N THR A 107 -18.94 6.76 -2.51
CA THR A 107 -19.49 8.00 -1.92
C THR A 107 -20.99 8.18 -2.21
N LEU A 108 -21.47 7.65 -3.34
CA LEU A 108 -22.88 7.72 -3.75
C LEU A 108 -23.75 6.61 -3.14
N SER A 109 -23.11 5.54 -2.65
CA SER A 109 -23.77 4.39 -2.05
C SER A 109 -24.74 4.79 -0.94
N LYS A 110 -25.98 4.29 -1.03
CA LYS A 110 -27.00 4.50 0.00
C LYS A 110 -27.00 3.40 1.05
N ILE A 111 -26.49 2.21 0.70
CA ILE A 111 -26.57 0.99 1.52
C ILE A 111 -25.29 0.80 2.34
N CYS A 112 -24.14 1.11 1.75
CA CYS A 112 -22.85 1.00 2.41
C CYS A 112 -22.19 2.38 2.48
N LYS A 113 -22.20 3.01 3.65
CA LYS A 113 -21.65 4.36 3.85
C LYS A 113 -20.16 4.30 4.18
N PRO A 114 -19.33 5.22 3.64
CA PRO A 114 -17.93 5.32 4.03
C PRO A 114 -17.76 5.67 5.51
N ALA A 115 -16.69 5.16 6.11
CA ALA A 115 -16.27 5.59 7.43
C ALA A 115 -15.74 7.03 7.38
N ASN A 116 -15.96 7.79 8.48
CA ASN A 116 -15.48 9.17 8.59
C ASN A 116 -13.98 9.26 8.89
N LYS A 117 -13.39 8.18 9.39
CA LYS A 117 -11.96 8.10 9.76
C LYS A 117 -11.42 6.71 9.40
N SER A 118 -10.17 6.67 8.96
CA SER A 118 -9.44 5.42 8.71
C SER A 118 -8.90 4.90 10.04
N LEU A 119 -9.35 3.71 10.43
CA LEU A 119 -8.93 2.99 11.64
C LEU A 119 -8.33 1.61 11.32
N LEU A 120 -8.19 1.28 10.03
CA LEU A 120 -7.60 0.02 9.59
C LEU A 120 -6.11 0.00 9.92
N THR A 121 -5.62 -1.15 10.40
CA THR A 121 -4.19 -1.42 10.49
C THR A 121 -3.69 -2.07 9.21
N LEU A 122 -2.37 -2.06 9.01
CA LEU A 122 -1.74 -2.76 7.88
C LEU A 122 -1.99 -4.26 7.94
N ASP A 123 -1.96 -4.87 9.12
CA ASP A 123 -2.23 -6.31 9.30
C ASP A 123 -3.64 -6.68 8.84
N ILE A 124 -4.65 -5.89 9.22
CA ILE A 124 -6.05 -6.13 8.79
C ILE A 124 -6.16 -6.07 7.26
N VAL A 125 -5.46 -5.13 6.63
CA VAL A 125 -5.46 -5.00 5.16
C VAL A 125 -4.72 -6.17 4.51
N ASP A 126 -3.56 -6.57 5.04
CA ASP A 126 -2.79 -7.69 4.51
C ASP A 126 -3.53 -9.03 4.66
N ASP A 127 -4.12 -9.30 5.82
CA ASP A 127 -4.97 -10.47 6.06
C ASP A 127 -6.17 -10.48 5.12
N PHE A 128 -6.82 -9.34 4.94
CA PHE A 128 -7.91 -9.20 3.98
C PHE A 128 -7.47 -9.57 2.56
N LEU A 129 -6.31 -9.08 2.13
CA LEU A 129 -5.74 -9.36 0.81
C LEU A 129 -5.32 -10.83 0.67
N GLU A 130 -4.75 -11.41 1.70
CA GLU A 130 -4.33 -12.82 1.73
C GLU A 130 -5.53 -13.76 1.58
N GLU A 131 -6.61 -13.51 2.33
CA GLU A 131 -7.84 -14.29 2.23
C GLU A 131 -8.56 -14.08 0.89
N LEU A 132 -8.59 -12.85 0.36
CA LEU A 132 -9.22 -12.56 -0.93
C LEU A 132 -8.58 -13.35 -2.08
N ALA A 133 -7.26 -13.55 -2.04
CA ALA A 133 -6.52 -14.29 -3.06
C ALA A 133 -6.93 -15.77 -3.15
N LYS A 134 -7.48 -16.34 -2.06
CA LYS A 134 -7.93 -17.73 -2.00
C LYS A 134 -9.34 -17.94 -2.57
N LEU A 135 -10.12 -16.86 -2.72
CA LEU A 135 -11.52 -16.93 -3.12
C LEU A 135 -11.69 -16.91 -4.64
N THR A 136 -12.52 -17.82 -5.16
CA THR A 136 -12.81 -17.91 -6.60
C THR A 136 -14.28 -17.64 -6.93
N LYS A 137 -15.21 -17.85 -5.99
CA LYS A 137 -16.64 -17.67 -6.21
C LYS A 137 -17.05 -16.21 -6.02
N GLU A 138 -17.94 -15.73 -6.89
CA GLU A 138 -18.43 -14.35 -6.86
C GLU A 138 -19.05 -13.98 -5.52
N GLU A 139 -19.93 -14.82 -4.98
CA GLU A 139 -20.64 -14.54 -3.72
C GLU A 139 -19.68 -14.49 -2.53
N GLU A 140 -18.73 -15.44 -2.43
CA GLU A 140 -17.71 -15.45 -1.37
C GLU A 140 -16.87 -14.17 -1.40
N ARG A 141 -16.50 -13.69 -2.60
CA ARG A 141 -15.78 -12.43 -2.77
C ARG A 141 -16.62 -11.23 -2.31
N ILE A 142 -17.90 -11.17 -2.67
CA ILE A 142 -18.81 -10.10 -2.20
C ILE A 142 -18.86 -10.08 -0.68
N GLN A 143 -19.08 -11.23 -0.05
CA GLN A 143 -19.16 -11.34 1.40
C GLN A 143 -17.84 -10.96 2.07
N HIS A 144 -16.71 -11.34 1.47
CA HIS A 144 -15.39 -10.95 1.98
C HIS A 144 -15.14 -9.44 1.89
N PHE A 145 -15.43 -8.81 0.76
CA PHE A 145 -15.34 -7.34 0.63
C PHE A 145 -16.22 -6.62 1.66
N LYS A 146 -17.46 -7.10 1.88
CA LYS A 146 -18.36 -6.50 2.87
C LYS A 146 -17.78 -6.45 4.29
N LYS A 147 -16.83 -7.32 4.65
CA LYS A 147 -16.18 -7.30 5.97
C LYS A 147 -15.33 -6.04 6.19
N ILE A 148 -14.73 -5.48 5.15
CA ILE A 148 -13.80 -4.34 5.26
C ILE A 148 -14.40 -3.02 4.74
N VAL A 149 -15.31 -3.07 3.76
CA VAL A 149 -15.78 -1.86 3.05
C VAL A 149 -16.44 -0.85 4.00
N SER A 150 -17.25 -1.28 4.98
CA SER A 150 -17.90 -0.35 5.93
C SER A 150 -16.92 0.35 6.88
N GLN A 151 -15.70 -0.16 7.02
CA GLN A 151 -14.64 0.40 7.84
C GLN A 151 -13.72 1.35 7.05
N CYS A 152 -13.85 1.36 5.72
CA CYS A 152 -13.02 2.15 4.83
C CYS A 152 -13.56 3.58 4.71
N THR A 153 -12.65 4.55 4.77
CA THR A 153 -12.86 5.84 4.08
C THR A 153 -12.86 5.62 2.56
N PRO A 154 -13.32 6.60 1.76
CA PRO A 154 -13.21 6.49 0.29
C PRO A 154 -11.76 6.31 -0.19
N ASN A 155 -10.78 6.88 0.53
CA ASN A 155 -9.38 6.73 0.18
C ASN A 155 -8.84 5.34 0.53
N ASP A 156 -9.21 4.79 1.69
CA ASP A 156 -8.79 3.44 2.07
C ASP A 156 -9.21 2.43 1.01
N LEU A 157 -10.48 2.49 0.59
CA LEU A 157 -11.00 1.57 -0.42
C LEU A 157 -10.28 1.75 -1.77
N LYS A 158 -10.01 2.99 -2.19
CA LYS A 158 -9.22 3.26 -3.42
C LYS A 158 -7.87 2.55 -3.37
N ILE A 159 -7.13 2.68 -2.27
CA ILE A 159 -5.81 2.07 -2.11
C ILE A 159 -5.90 0.54 -2.05
N ILE A 160 -6.88 -0.04 -1.36
CA ILE A 160 -7.12 -1.50 -1.36
C ILE A 160 -7.37 -2.02 -2.78
N ILE A 161 -8.17 -1.34 -3.59
CA ILE A 161 -8.38 -1.73 -4.99
C ILE A 161 -7.08 -1.64 -5.80
N ARG A 162 -6.25 -0.63 -5.57
CA ARG A 162 -4.94 -0.50 -6.22
C ARG A 162 -3.98 -1.63 -5.84
N LEU A 163 -3.97 -2.03 -4.57
CA LEU A 163 -3.24 -3.20 -4.09
C LEU A 163 -3.70 -4.49 -4.81
N ILE A 164 -5.01 -4.70 -4.92
CA ILE A 164 -5.59 -5.84 -5.68
C ILE A 164 -5.20 -5.80 -7.16
N LYS A 165 -5.12 -4.60 -7.75
CA LYS A 165 -4.70 -4.41 -9.14
C LYS A 165 -3.18 -4.57 -9.34
N GLY A 166 -2.40 -4.64 -8.27
CA GLY A 166 -0.94 -4.77 -8.34
C GLY A 166 -0.23 -3.47 -8.74
N ASP A 167 -0.93 -2.33 -8.71
CA ASP A 167 -0.39 -1.04 -9.12
C ASP A 167 -0.98 0.09 -8.26
N LEU A 168 -0.10 0.72 -7.47
CA LEU A 168 -0.42 1.84 -6.59
C LEU A 168 -0.51 3.18 -7.31
N LYS A 169 -0.06 3.25 -8.57
CA LYS A 169 0.01 4.46 -9.39
C LYS A 169 0.79 5.62 -8.74
N MET A 170 1.86 5.27 -8.03
CA MET A 170 2.74 6.24 -7.36
C MET A 170 3.91 6.72 -8.22
N ASN A 171 3.99 6.25 -9.48
CA ASN A 171 5.13 6.48 -10.39
C ASN A 171 6.47 6.21 -9.70
N ALA A 172 6.52 5.14 -8.89
CA ALA A 172 7.71 4.67 -8.20
C ALA A 172 7.68 3.14 -8.18
N GLY A 173 8.81 2.51 -8.52
CA GLY A 173 9.00 1.07 -8.40
C GLY A 173 10.00 0.67 -7.31
N ALA A 174 10.37 -0.61 -7.29
CA ALA A 174 11.25 -1.23 -6.31
C ALA A 174 12.54 -0.45 -6.01
N LYS A 175 13.15 0.19 -7.02
CA LYS A 175 14.36 0.99 -6.84
C LYS A 175 14.16 2.11 -5.81
N HIS A 176 13.18 2.99 -6.03
CA HIS A 176 12.93 4.14 -5.15
C HIS A 176 12.55 3.70 -3.74
N ILE A 177 11.74 2.65 -3.62
CA ILE A 177 11.30 2.15 -2.32
C ILE A 177 12.47 1.52 -1.55
N LEU A 178 13.25 0.64 -2.20
CA LEU A 178 14.35 -0.07 -1.55
C LEU A 178 15.55 0.84 -1.27
N ASP A 179 15.91 1.73 -2.20
CA ASP A 179 16.98 2.73 -1.96
C ASP A 179 16.62 3.64 -0.76
N GLY A 180 15.33 3.86 -0.51
CA GLY A 180 14.85 4.62 0.65
C GLY A 180 14.94 3.84 1.97
N ILE A 181 15.01 2.51 1.92
CA ILE A 181 15.13 1.67 3.11
C ILE A 181 16.58 1.51 3.51
N HIS A 182 17.44 1.19 2.54
CA HIS A 182 18.88 1.04 2.74
C HIS A 182 19.59 1.16 1.39
N PHE A 183 20.76 1.80 1.36
CA PHE A 183 21.49 2.09 0.12
C PHE A 183 21.84 0.82 -0.71
N ASP A 184 22.09 -0.31 -0.04
CA ASP A 184 22.34 -1.60 -0.71
C ASP A 184 21.08 -2.41 -1.04
N ALA A 185 19.89 -2.04 -0.55
CA ALA A 185 18.72 -2.92 -0.59
C ALA A 185 18.27 -3.24 -2.01
N TYR A 186 18.29 -2.26 -2.93
CA TYR A 186 17.93 -2.52 -4.31
C TYR A 186 18.93 -3.46 -5.01
N GLN A 187 20.23 -3.32 -4.74
CA GLN A 187 21.25 -4.20 -5.29
C GLN A 187 21.10 -5.64 -4.80
N VAL A 188 20.82 -5.81 -3.50
CA VAL A 188 20.51 -7.14 -2.94
C VAL A 188 19.26 -7.72 -3.60
N PHE A 189 18.22 -6.90 -3.77
CA PHE A 189 16.97 -7.32 -4.40
C PHE A 189 17.14 -7.75 -5.85
N GLN A 190 18.00 -7.07 -6.62
CA GLN A 190 18.29 -7.46 -8.00
C GLN A 190 18.84 -8.89 -8.10
N SER A 191 19.60 -9.32 -7.09
CA SER A 191 20.19 -10.66 -7.01
C SER A 191 19.23 -11.71 -6.43
N SER A 192 18.49 -11.39 -5.35
CA SER A 192 17.64 -12.37 -4.66
C SER A 192 16.22 -12.46 -5.20
N ARG A 193 15.67 -11.34 -5.68
CA ARG A 193 14.23 -11.15 -5.96
C ARG A 193 13.31 -11.47 -4.76
N ASP A 194 13.87 -11.43 -3.56
CA ASP A 194 13.21 -11.76 -2.30
C ASP A 194 13.32 -10.55 -1.37
N ILE A 195 12.18 -9.94 -1.04
CA ILE A 195 12.10 -8.76 -0.17
C ILE A 195 12.45 -9.11 1.26
N ASP A 196 11.99 -10.24 1.78
CA ASP A 196 12.23 -10.60 3.18
C ASP A 196 13.73 -10.84 3.41
N ALA A 197 14.40 -11.52 2.47
CA ALA A 197 15.85 -11.70 2.50
C ALA A 197 16.63 -10.38 2.37
N VAL A 198 16.12 -9.42 1.58
CA VAL A 198 16.73 -8.09 1.46
C VAL A 198 16.67 -7.35 2.78
N ILE A 199 15.50 -7.33 3.41
CA ILE A 199 15.29 -6.66 4.70
C ILE A 199 16.14 -7.33 5.79
N ASP A 200 16.16 -8.66 5.84
CA ASP A 200 16.98 -9.39 6.83
C ASP A 200 18.48 -9.12 6.65
N LYS A 201 18.96 -9.02 5.41
CA LYS A 201 20.36 -8.73 5.14
C LYS A 201 20.75 -7.29 5.43
N CYS A 202 19.92 -6.31 5.04
CA CYS A 202 20.25 -4.89 5.14
C CYS A 202 19.95 -4.30 6.52
N ILE A 203 18.93 -4.82 7.21
CA ILE A 203 18.46 -4.30 8.50
C ILE A 203 18.78 -5.28 9.64
N GLY A 204 18.71 -6.59 9.38
CA GLY A 204 18.96 -7.64 10.38
C GLY A 204 20.42 -7.82 10.79
N GLN A 205 21.38 -7.24 10.07
CA GLN A 205 22.80 -7.19 10.49
C GLN A 205 23.12 -5.96 11.36
N THR A 206 22.20 -5.01 11.49
CA THR A 206 22.44 -3.76 12.20
C THR A 206 22.08 -3.90 13.68
N GLY A 207 22.89 -4.65 14.41
CA GLY A 207 22.93 -4.63 15.88
C GLY A 207 23.44 -3.30 16.48
N SER A 208 23.25 -2.16 15.80
CA SER A 208 23.59 -0.82 16.29
C SER A 208 22.89 0.25 15.47
N PHE A 209 21.90 0.89 16.08
CA PHE A 209 21.13 2.04 15.56
C PHE A 209 21.98 3.33 15.48
N HIS A 210 23.17 3.27 14.84
CA HIS A 210 24.09 4.41 14.79
C HIS A 210 24.76 4.66 13.43
N VAL A 211 24.14 4.24 12.32
CA VAL A 211 24.65 4.59 10.98
C VAL A 211 23.50 4.94 10.04
N ILE A 212 22.82 6.06 10.30
CA ILE A 212 22.06 6.78 9.25
C ILE A 212 22.68 8.18 9.01
N LEU A 213 23.62 8.64 9.83
CA LEU A 213 24.18 9.99 9.71
C LEU A 213 25.37 10.15 8.75
N PHE A 214 25.91 9.08 8.14
CA PHE A 214 27.21 9.20 7.44
C PHE A 214 27.19 9.21 5.90
N CYS A 215 26.05 8.99 5.23
CA CYS A 215 26.05 8.98 3.75
C CYS A 215 25.54 10.26 3.07
N PHE A 216 24.90 11.19 3.79
CA PHE A 216 24.42 12.44 3.17
C PHE A 216 25.39 13.63 3.26
N VAL A 217 26.45 13.55 4.08
CA VAL A 217 27.37 14.69 4.29
C VAL A 217 28.46 14.81 3.22
N PHE A 218 28.77 13.76 2.44
CA PHE A 218 29.90 13.78 1.50
C PHE A 218 29.53 14.00 0.02
N ALA A 219 28.25 14.11 -0.34
CA ALA A 219 27.85 14.26 -1.75
C ALA A 219 27.75 15.72 -2.23
N TRP A 220 28.00 16.73 -1.38
CA TRP A 220 27.97 18.16 -1.72
C TRP A 220 29.24 18.91 -1.30
N ALA A 221 30.40 18.26 -1.45
CA ALA A 221 31.69 18.89 -1.23
C ALA A 221 32.73 18.40 -2.26
N THR A 222 32.48 18.69 -3.53
CA THR A 222 33.48 18.98 -4.58
C THR A 222 32.80 19.59 -5.78
#